data_AF-A0A936DU28-F1
#
_entry.id   AF-A0A936DU28-F1
#
_cell.length_a   1.000
_cell.length_b   1.000
_cell.length_c   1.000
_cell.angle_alpha   90.00
_cell.angle_beta   90.00
_cell.angle_gamma   90.00
#
_symmetry.space_group_name_H-M   'P 1'
#
loop_
_entity.id
_entity.type
_entity.pdbx_description
1 polymer ?
#
loop_
_entity_poly.entity_id
_entity_poly.type
_entity_poly.pdbx_seq_one_letter_code
_entity_poly.pdbx_strand_id
1 'polypeptide(L)'
;MAKRRFYRPAILDGCNNRTNRFLCWIYTYSSCHAWVCDGYMRTWNACYNGQVWYHMNWGWDGFYDGWYNFNQWNPGSRNYQYCQGLLHNINP
;
A
#
# COMPACT_ATOMS: atom_id res chain seq x y z
N MET A 1 -19.23 9.84 -6.79
CA MET A 1 -19.13 8.70 -7.73
C MET A 1 -17.74 8.07 -7.60
N ALA A 2 -17.63 6.86 -7.07
CA ALA A 2 -16.38 6.12 -7.04
C ALA A 2 -16.21 5.37 -8.38
N LYS A 3 -15.18 5.72 -9.15
CA LYS A 3 -14.89 5.08 -10.44
C LYS A 3 -13.98 3.88 -10.20
N ARG A 4 -14.54 2.67 -10.15
CA ARG A 4 -13.77 1.41 -10.12
C ARG A 4 -13.09 1.24 -11.48
N ARG A 5 -11.76 1.26 -11.53
CA ARG A 5 -11.01 1.10 -12.78
C ARG A 5 -9.88 0.08 -12.58
N PHE A 6 -9.77 -0.82 -13.55
CA PHE A 6 -8.69 -1.78 -13.84
C PHE A 6 -8.68 -3.13 -13.09
N TYR A 7 -8.73 -4.18 -13.93
CA TYR A 7 -8.74 -5.62 -13.68
C TYR A 7 -7.32 -6.23 -13.64
N ARG A 8 -6.29 -5.43 -13.34
CA ARG A 8 -4.90 -5.91 -13.33
C ARG A 8 -4.35 -5.79 -11.91
N PRO A 9 -4.17 -6.91 -11.19
CA PRO A 9 -3.55 -6.87 -9.89
C PRO A 9 -2.11 -6.36 -10.04
N ALA A 10 -1.67 -5.60 -9.05
CA ALA A 10 -0.29 -5.19 -8.89
C ALA A 10 0.27 -5.82 -7.62
N ILE A 11 1.59 -6.04 -7.58
CA ILE A 11 2.28 -6.41 -6.35
C ILE A 11 2.83 -5.12 -5.75
N LEU A 12 2.48 -4.89 -4.48
CA LEU A 12 3.02 -3.83 -3.67
C LEU A 12 3.97 -4.42 -2.64
N ASP A 13 5.00 -3.68 -2.29
CA ASP A 13 5.89 -4.02 -1.18
C ASP A 13 6.19 -2.80 -0.33
N GLY A 14 6.59 -3.05 0.92
CA GLY A 14 6.99 -2.01 1.85
C GLY A 14 7.52 -2.60 3.15
N CYS A 15 8.08 -1.73 3.99
CA CYS A 15 8.73 -2.08 5.23
C CYS A 15 8.06 -1.44 6.44
N ASN A 16 7.95 -2.19 7.54
CA ASN A 16 7.33 -1.75 8.77
C ASN A 16 8.19 -0.74 9.54
N ASN A 17 9.50 -0.95 9.52
CA ASN A 17 10.45 -0.19 10.34
C ASN A 17 11.45 0.54 9.46
N ARG A 18 11.77 1.78 9.87
CA ARG A 18 12.85 2.59 9.29
C ARG A 18 13.75 3.07 10.42
N THR A 19 15.01 2.65 10.40
CA THR A 19 16.02 3.04 11.40
C THR A 19 17.09 3.92 10.77
N ASN A 20 17.40 5.04 11.41
CA ASN A 20 18.52 5.90 11.04
C ASN A 20 19.84 5.25 11.45
N ARG A 21 20.75 5.04 10.50
CA ARG A 21 22.09 4.47 10.76
C ARG A 21 23.19 5.51 10.85
N PHE A 22 23.12 6.59 10.06
CA PHE A 22 24.13 7.65 10.09
C PHE A 22 23.58 9.00 9.64
N LEU A 23 23.75 10.02 10.49
CA LEU A 23 23.42 11.45 10.26
C LEU A 23 22.05 11.73 9.61
N CYS A 24 21.04 10.88 9.79
CA CYS A 24 19.71 10.98 9.16
C CYS A 24 19.69 10.86 7.61
N TRP A 25 20.80 10.50 6.97
CA TRP A 25 20.90 10.34 5.50
C TRP A 25 20.85 8.89 5.05
N ILE A 26 21.25 7.96 5.92
CA ILE A 26 21.26 6.53 5.62
C ILE A 26 20.23 5.83 6.48
N TYR A 27 19.23 5.26 5.81
CA TYR A 27 18.15 4.48 6.42
C TYR A 27 18.37 3.00 6.17
N THR A 28 18.13 2.20 7.19
CA THR A 28 17.91 0.75 7.03
C THR A 28 16.45 0.44 7.26
N TYR A 29 15.90 -0.42 6.41
CA TYR A 29 14.52 -0.86 6.49
C TYR A 29 14.46 -2.31 6.94
N SER A 30 13.50 -2.65 7.79
CA SER A 30 13.32 -4.00 8.29
C SER A 30 11.85 -4.37 8.45
N SER A 31 11.59 -5.67 8.60
CA SER A 31 10.24 -6.23 8.67
C SER A 31 9.41 -5.84 7.45
N CYS A 32 9.95 -6.14 6.27
CA CYS A 32 9.29 -5.88 4.99
C CYS A 32 8.33 -6.99 4.61
N HIS A 33 7.33 -6.63 3.81
CA HIS A 33 6.30 -7.53 3.32
C HIS A 33 5.90 -7.12 1.91
N ALA A 34 5.40 -8.08 1.13
CA ALA A 34 4.84 -7.85 -0.19
C ALA A 34 3.44 -8.45 -0.25
N TRP A 35 2.55 -7.80 -0.98
CA TRP A 35 1.13 -8.15 -1.03
C TRP A 35 0.50 -7.76 -2.36
N VAL A 36 -0.74 -8.19 -2.57
CA VAL A 36 -1.47 -7.93 -3.82
C VAL A 36 -2.39 -6.73 -3.64
N CYS A 37 -2.32 -5.80 -4.58
CA CYS A 37 -3.31 -4.75 -4.79
C CYS A 37 -4.19 -5.15 -5.97
N ASP A 38 -5.41 -5.59 -5.68
CA ASP A 38 -6.37 -6.11 -6.67
C ASP A 38 -7.45 -5.09 -7.06
N GLY A 39 -7.43 -3.89 -6.47
CA GLY A 39 -8.34 -2.81 -6.84
C GLY A 39 -7.90 -1.45 -6.35
N TYR A 40 -8.38 -0.40 -7.02
CA TYR A 40 -8.32 0.95 -6.49
C TYR A 40 -9.64 1.71 -6.72
N MET A 41 -9.92 2.66 -5.84
CA MET A 41 -11.01 3.60 -5.99
C MET A 41 -10.53 5.01 -5.70
N ARG A 42 -11.11 5.98 -6.39
CA ARG A 42 -10.91 7.40 -6.09
C ARG A 42 -12.21 7.98 -5.62
N THR A 43 -12.23 8.51 -4.41
CA THR A 43 -13.35 9.28 -3.89
C THR A 43 -13.11 10.75 -4.20
N TRP A 44 -14.16 11.48 -4.54
CA TRP A 44 -14.11 12.92 -4.75
C TRP A 44 -15.18 13.55 -3.87
N ASN A 45 -14.77 14.48 -3.02
CA ASN A 45 -15.64 15.30 -2.21
C ASN A 45 -15.33 16.77 -2.53
N ALA A 46 -16.34 17.62 -2.68
CA ALA A 46 -16.13 19.04 -2.95
C ALA A 46 -15.36 19.77 -1.83
N CYS A 47 -15.40 19.25 -0.60
CA CYS A 47 -14.72 19.82 0.57
C CYS A 47 -13.35 19.21 0.86
N TYR A 48 -13.06 18.01 0.35
CA TYR A 48 -11.81 17.29 0.58
C TYR A 48 -11.23 16.82 -0.75
N ASN A 49 -10.01 17.26 -1.06
CA ASN A 49 -9.26 16.81 -2.23
C ASN A 49 -9.41 15.29 -2.42
N GLY A 50 -9.65 14.85 -3.66
CA GLY A 50 -10.02 13.46 -3.91
C GLY A 50 -9.01 12.46 -3.34
N GLN A 51 -9.48 11.50 -2.55
CA GLN A 51 -8.67 10.48 -1.91
C GLN A 51 -8.56 9.24 -2.80
N VAL A 52 -7.42 8.56 -2.75
CA VAL A 52 -7.18 7.31 -3.47
C VAL A 52 -7.08 6.18 -2.45
N TRP A 53 -7.86 5.14 -2.66
CA TRP A 53 -7.89 3.94 -1.83
C TRP A 53 -7.52 2.73 -2.67
N TYR A 54 -6.77 1.82 -2.08
CA TYR A 54 -6.33 0.56 -2.67
C TYR A 54 -6.93 -0.59 -1.89
N HIS A 55 -7.52 -1.56 -2.58
CA HIS A 55 -7.90 -2.82 -1.98
C HIS A 55 -6.64 -3.69 -1.89
N MET A 56 -6.29 -4.10 -0.67
CA MET A 56 -5.08 -4.83 -0.36
C MET A 56 -5.45 -6.20 0.14
N ASN A 57 -4.88 -7.22 -0.48
CA ASN A 57 -4.86 -8.60 0.00
C ASN A 57 -3.47 -8.89 0.54
N TRP A 58 -3.35 -9.02 1.86
CA TRP A 58 -2.07 -9.15 2.56
C TRP A 58 -1.48 -10.56 2.50
N GLY A 59 -2.23 -11.54 2.00
CA GLY A 59 -1.80 -12.94 1.94
C GLY A 59 -1.76 -13.63 3.31
N TRP A 60 -2.55 -13.15 4.28
CA TRP A 60 -2.68 -13.71 5.63
C TRP A 60 -4.07 -14.29 5.86
N ASP A 61 -4.51 -15.18 4.97
CA ASP A 61 -5.82 -15.87 5.05
C ASP A 61 -7.02 -14.90 5.14
N GLY A 62 -6.92 -13.75 4.46
CA GLY A 62 -7.94 -12.70 4.46
C GLY A 62 -7.85 -11.73 5.65
N PHE A 63 -6.93 -11.97 6.60
CA PHE A 63 -6.80 -11.11 7.77
C PHE A 63 -6.22 -9.75 7.38
N TYR A 64 -6.95 -8.70 7.80
CA TYR A 64 -6.68 -7.29 7.46
C TYR A 64 -6.85 -6.94 5.97
N ASP A 65 -7.41 -7.81 5.15
CA ASP A 65 -7.74 -7.45 3.78
C ASP A 65 -8.78 -6.33 3.75
N GLY A 66 -8.63 -5.39 2.82
CA GLY A 66 -9.57 -4.28 2.70
C GLY A 66 -8.99 -3.04 2.04
N TRP A 67 -9.69 -1.91 2.22
CA TRP A 67 -9.36 -0.66 1.57
C TRP A 67 -8.45 0.21 2.44
N TYR A 68 -7.26 0.51 1.93
CA TYR A 68 -6.26 1.35 2.56
C TYR A 68 -6.04 2.61 1.74
N ASN A 69 -5.88 3.75 2.42
CA ASN A 69 -5.61 5.02 1.76
C ASN A 69 -4.18 5.04 1.19
N PHE A 70 -3.95 5.89 0.19
CA PHE A 70 -2.61 6.21 -0.29
C PHE A 70 -1.73 6.68 0.88
N ASN A 71 -0.59 6.01 1.06
CA ASN A 71 0.37 6.20 2.15
C ASN A 71 -0.14 5.87 3.57
N GLN A 72 -1.20 5.06 3.72
CA GLN A 72 -1.64 4.57 5.04
C GLN A 72 -1.79 3.04 5.01
N TRP A 73 -0.65 2.35 4.93
CA TRP A 73 -0.58 0.90 4.74
C TRP A 73 -0.38 0.18 6.08
N ASN A 74 -1.42 0.22 6.92
CA ASN A 74 -1.35 -0.15 8.34
C ASN A 74 -2.29 -1.32 8.70
N PRO A 75 -1.98 -2.57 8.32
CA PRO A 75 -2.78 -3.71 8.73
C PRO A 75 -2.50 -4.05 10.20
N GLY A 76 -3.53 -3.94 11.04
CA GLY A 76 -3.40 -4.18 12.48
C GLY A 76 -2.40 -3.22 13.15
N SER A 77 -1.37 -3.76 13.80
CA SER A 77 -0.31 -2.99 14.48
C SER A 77 0.91 -2.71 13.60
N ARG A 78 0.86 -3.04 12.30
CA ARG A 78 1.98 -2.90 11.34
C ARG A 78 1.83 -1.61 10.53
N ASN A 79 2.91 -1.19 9.86
CA ASN A 79 3.05 0.09 9.17
C ASN A 79 3.99 -0.01 7.95
N TYR A 80 3.51 -0.57 6.84
CA TYR A 80 4.32 -0.79 5.64
C TYR A 80 4.50 0.45 4.75
N GLN A 81 4.60 1.64 5.34
CA GLN A 81 4.70 2.90 4.61
C GLN A 81 6.14 3.24 4.16
N TYR A 82 7.14 2.45 4.51
CA TYR A 82 8.54 2.76 4.19
C TYR A 82 9.07 1.93 3.02
N CYS A 83 9.96 2.52 2.21
CA CYS A 83 10.63 1.85 1.08
C CYS A 83 9.62 1.15 0.15
N GLN A 84 8.55 1.87 -0.21
CA GLN A 84 7.44 1.30 -0.97
C GLN A 84 7.84 0.99 -2.41
N GLY A 85 7.48 -0.19 -2.89
CA GLY A 85 7.65 -0.61 -4.27
C GLY A 85 6.32 -0.99 -4.93
N LEU A 86 6.32 -0.95 -6.26
CA LEU A 86 5.18 -1.32 -7.10
C LEU A 86 5.70 -2.10 -8.30
N LEU A 87 5.29 -3.37 -8.39
CA LEU A 87 5.41 -4.16 -9.60
C LEU A 87 4.03 -4.25 -10.26
N HIS A 88 3.93 -3.68 -11.46
CA HIS A 88 2.70 -3.67 -12.25
C HIS A 88 2.96 -4.23 -13.65
N ASN A 89 1.91 -4.35 -14.46
CA ASN A 89 1.97 -4.94 -15.81
C ASN A 89 2.45 -6.40 -15.82
N ILE A 90 2.08 -7.16 -14.80
CA ILE A 90 2.29 -8.60 -14.75
C ILE A 90 1.38 -9.24 -15.81
N ASN A 91 1.99 -9.77 -16.87
CA ASN A 91 1.33 -10.54 -17.91
C ASN A 91 2.11 -11.87 -18.08
N PRO A 92 1.48 -12.93 -18.61
CA PRO A 92 2.18 -14.17 -18.96
C PRO A 92 3.33 -13.95 -19.94
#